data_AF-A0A944USM4-F1
#
_entry.id   AF-A0A944USM4-F1
#
_cell.length_a   1.000
_cell.length_b   1.000
_cell.length_c   1.000
_cell.angle_alpha   90.00
_cell.angle_beta   90.00
_cell.angle_gamma   90.00
#
_symmetry.space_group_name_H-M   'P 1'
#
loop_
_entity.id
_entity.type
_entity.pdbx_description
1 polymer ?
#
loop_
_entity_poly.entity_id
_entity_poly.type
_entity_poly.pdbx_seq_one_letter_code
_entity_poly.pdbx_strand_id
1 'polypeptide(L)'
;GEFERRARERAGLVYGAIDGSDGWYRSPVDVASRSHMNIVFRLPDEDLEKRFVAEAAAAGMVNLKGHRSVGGIRASVYNAMPVESVQTLVGFMADFRSANA
;
A
#
# COMPACT_ATOMS: atom_id res chain seq x y z
N GLY A 1 -19.11 0.37 -13.69
CA GLY A 1 -19.82 1.53 -13.07
C GLY A 1 -18.84 2.55 -12.49
N GLU A 2 -19.31 3.71 -12.05
CA GLU A 2 -18.46 4.79 -11.49
C GLU A 2 -17.62 4.31 -10.29
N PHE A 3 -18.20 3.49 -9.41
CA PHE A 3 -17.51 2.88 -8.28
C PHE A 3 -16.29 2.05 -8.69
N GLU A 4 -16.42 1.25 -9.75
CA GLU A 4 -15.32 0.43 -10.28
C GLU A 4 -14.23 1.28 -10.95
N ARG A 5 -14.59 2.42 -11.56
CA ARG A 5 -13.61 3.36 -12.12
C ARG A 5 -12.76 3.95 -11.00
N ARG A 6 -13.39 4.47 -9.94
CA ARG A 6 -12.69 5.04 -8.77
C ARG A 6 -11.88 3.99 -8.00
N ALA A 7 -12.39 2.76 -7.91
CA ALA A 7 -11.65 1.63 -7.34
C ALA A 7 -10.35 1.35 -8.11
N ARG A 8 -10.42 1.28 -9.44
CA ARG A 8 -9.25 1.09 -10.31
C ARG A 8 -8.27 2.25 -10.20
N GLU A 9 -8.77 3.47 -10.13
CA GLU A 9 -7.94 4.67 -9.97
C GLU A 9 -7.16 4.63 -8.65
N ARG A 10 -7.82 4.42 -7.51
CA ARG A 10 -7.16 4.29 -6.21
C ARG A 10 -6.16 3.14 -6.18
N ALA A 11 -6.56 1.96 -6.67
CA ALA A 11 -5.67 0.81 -6.68
C ALA A 11 -4.46 1.03 -7.60
N GLY A 12 -4.66 1.68 -8.74
CA GLY A 12 -3.61 2.03 -9.69
C GLY A 12 -2.55 2.94 -9.08
N LEU A 13 -2.93 3.89 -8.22
CA LEU A 13 -1.96 4.75 -7.52
C LEU A 13 -1.03 3.94 -6.61
N VAL A 14 -1.59 3.04 -5.79
CA VAL A 14 -0.78 2.21 -4.87
C VAL A 14 0.05 1.20 -5.65
N TYR A 15 -0.52 0.50 -6.64
CA TYR A 15 0.23 -0.44 -7.46
C TYR A 15 1.32 0.25 -8.29
N GLY A 16 1.09 1.47 -8.77
CA GLY A 16 2.13 2.27 -9.43
C GLY A 16 3.30 2.58 -8.50
N ALA A 17 3.03 2.90 -7.23
CA ALA A 17 4.09 3.09 -6.22
C ALA A 17 4.84 1.79 -5.92
N ILE A 18 4.16 0.63 -5.92
CA ILE A 18 4.78 -0.68 -5.72
C ILE A 18 5.65 -1.05 -6.93
N ASP A 19 5.08 -1.05 -8.13
CA ASP A 19 5.75 -1.51 -9.35
C ASP A 19 6.89 -0.58 -9.78
N GLY A 20 6.76 0.73 -9.51
CA GLY A 20 7.80 1.74 -9.76
C GLY A 20 8.90 1.79 -8.71
N SER A 21 8.92 0.89 -7.73
CA SER A 21 9.86 0.92 -6.60
C SER A 21 11.16 0.14 -6.81
N ASP A 22 11.43 -0.33 -8.04
CA ASP A 22 12.59 -1.18 -8.37
C ASP A 22 12.72 -2.40 -7.43
N GLY A 23 11.57 -3.01 -7.11
CA GLY A 23 11.50 -4.20 -6.25
C GLY A 23 11.71 -3.94 -4.76
N TRP A 24 11.78 -2.68 -4.31
CA TRP A 24 11.82 -2.33 -2.89
C TRP A 24 10.49 -2.66 -2.19
N TYR A 25 9.38 -2.26 -2.80
CA TYR A 25 8.05 -2.74 -2.48
C TYR A 25 7.68 -3.87 -3.44
N ARG A 26 7.13 -4.97 -2.91
CA ARG A 26 6.77 -6.14 -3.73
C ARG A 26 5.38 -6.65 -3.38
N SER A 27 4.50 -6.77 -4.36
CA SER A 27 3.24 -7.49 -4.15
C SER A 27 3.48 -9.00 -4.33
N PRO A 28 3.04 -9.86 -3.37
CA PRO A 28 3.11 -11.31 -3.53
C PRO A 28 2.00 -11.87 -4.45
N VAL A 29 1.14 -11.00 -5.00
CA VAL A 29 -0.01 -11.38 -5.83
C VAL A 29 0.32 -11.15 -7.30
N ASP A 30 0.01 -12.16 -8.13
CA ASP A 30 0.11 -12.06 -9.58
C ASP A 30 -0.69 -10.86 -10.11
N VAL A 31 -0.15 -10.15 -11.12
CA VAL A 31 -0.72 -8.91 -11.66
C VAL A 31 -2.17 -9.09 -12.09
N ALA A 32 -2.52 -10.22 -12.71
CA ALA A 32 -3.88 -10.49 -13.19
C ALA A 32 -4.87 -10.77 -12.04
N SER A 33 -4.37 -11.08 -10.85
CA SER A 33 -5.17 -11.42 -9.66
C SER A 33 -5.20 -10.31 -8.60
N ARG A 34 -4.61 -9.14 -8.90
CA ARG A 34 -4.54 -8.01 -7.98
C ARG A 34 -5.91 -7.45 -7.63
N SER A 35 -6.15 -7.26 -6.33
CA SER A 35 -7.40 -6.69 -5.85
C SER A 35 -7.42 -5.17 -6.01
N HIS A 36 -8.53 -4.62 -6.49
CA HIS A 36 -8.75 -3.16 -6.47
C HIS A 36 -9.21 -2.63 -5.09
N MET A 37 -9.33 -3.49 -4.08
CA MET A 37 -9.84 -3.14 -2.75
C MET A 37 -8.82 -3.41 -1.66
N ASN A 38 -8.12 -4.54 -1.71
CA ASN A 38 -7.20 -4.97 -0.65
C ASN A 38 -5.83 -5.24 -1.23
N ILE A 39 -4.96 -4.24 -1.15
CA ILE A 39 -3.65 -4.25 -1.76
C ILE A 39 -2.65 -4.73 -0.72
N VAL A 40 -1.99 -5.85 -1.02
CA VAL A 40 -0.97 -6.43 -0.16
C VAL A 40 0.41 -6.28 -0.78
N PHE A 41 1.38 -5.90 0.04
CA PHE A 41 2.77 -5.77 -0.38
C PHE A 41 3.73 -6.02 0.79
N ARG A 42 4.97 -6.30 0.42
CA ARG A 42 6.11 -6.59 1.29
C ARG A 42 7.17 -5.52 1.13
N LEU A 43 7.97 -5.32 2.16
CA LEU A 43 9.19 -4.50 2.13
C LEU A 43 10.42 -5.45 2.03
N PRO A 44 11.66 -4.93 1.98
CA PRO A 44 12.84 -5.79 1.88
C PRO A 44 12.98 -6.78 3.04
N ASP A 45 12.57 -6.40 4.25
CA ASP A 45 12.56 -7.23 5.44
C ASP A 45 11.40 -6.88 6.40
N GLU A 46 11.19 -7.71 7.41
CA GLU A 46 10.08 -7.57 8.37
C GLU A 46 10.27 -6.40 9.36
N ASP A 47 11.49 -5.94 9.60
CA ASP A 47 11.74 -4.83 10.52
C ASP A 47 11.33 -3.51 9.86
N LEU A 48 11.60 -3.36 8.57
CA LEU A 48 11.05 -2.28 7.76
C LEU A 48 9.51 -2.35 7.68
N GLU A 49 8.89 -3.54 7.60
CA GLU A 49 7.43 -3.66 7.66
C GLU A 49 6.86 -3.17 9.00
N LYS A 50 7.47 -3.55 10.12
CA LYS A 50 7.06 -3.07 11.46
C LYS A 50 7.21 -1.56 11.57
N ARG A 51 8.34 -1.02 11.10
CA ARG A 51 8.63 0.41 11.11
C ARG A 51 7.66 1.20 10.24
N PHE A 52 7.36 0.70 9.04
CA PHE A 52 6.35 1.28 8.15
C PHE A 52 4.99 1.39 8.83
N VAL A 53 4.51 0.32 9.47
CA VAL A 53 3.22 0.33 10.19
C VAL A 53 3.23 1.33 11.34
N ALA A 54 4.32 1.42 12.09
CA ALA A 54 4.44 2.34 13.23
C ALA A 54 4.46 3.81 12.77
N GLU A 55 5.27 4.15 11.77
CA GLU A 55 5.37 5.51 11.24
C GLU A 55 4.08 5.93 10.52
N ALA A 56 3.47 5.03 9.75
CA ALA A 56 2.20 5.31 9.10
C ALA A 56 1.10 5.58 10.14
N ALA A 57 1.04 4.80 11.22
CA ALA A 57 0.10 5.04 12.31
C ALA A 57 0.33 6.40 13.00
N ALA A 58 1.60 6.80 13.20
CA ALA A 58 1.94 8.12 13.73
C ALA A 58 1.52 9.26 12.79
N ALA A 59 1.52 9.01 11.47
CA ALA A 59 1.00 9.91 10.45
C ALA A 59 -0.53 9.79 10.24
N GLY A 60 -1.25 9.09 11.11
CA GLY A 60 -2.71 8.93 11.05
C GLY A 60 -3.22 7.87 10.07
N MET A 61 -2.32 7.14 9.41
CA MET A 61 -2.64 6.03 8.51
C MET A 61 -2.63 4.71 9.29
N VAL A 62 -3.79 4.35 9.83
CA VAL A 62 -3.96 3.15 10.67
C VAL A 62 -4.45 1.93 9.87
N ASN A 63 -4.45 0.76 10.51
CA ASN A 63 -4.95 -0.51 9.94
C ASN A 63 -4.19 -1.05 8.72
N LEU A 64 -2.91 -0.65 8.55
CA LEU A 64 -2.05 -1.09 7.46
C LEU A 64 -1.32 -2.42 7.73
N LYS A 65 -1.38 -2.95 8.95
CA LYS A 65 -0.73 -4.23 9.29
C LYS A 65 -1.36 -5.38 8.50
N GLY A 66 -0.52 -6.15 7.81
CA GLY A 66 -0.91 -7.37 7.11
C GLY A 66 -1.45 -8.46 8.04
N HIS A 67 -1.99 -9.52 7.46
CA HIS A 67 -2.54 -10.62 8.25
C HIS A 67 -1.43 -11.37 9.00
N ARG A 68 -1.68 -11.76 10.25
CA ARG A 68 -0.69 -12.40 11.15
C ARG A 68 0.02 -13.62 10.56
N SER A 69 -0.61 -14.34 9.63
CA SER A 69 -0.05 -15.55 9.01
C SER A 69 0.79 -15.29 7.75
N VAL A 70 0.71 -14.07 7.19
CA VAL A 70 1.36 -13.73 5.91
C VAL A 70 2.39 -12.60 6.09
N GLY A 71 2.26 -11.79 7.15
CA GLY A 71 3.10 -10.62 7.36
C GLY A 71 2.77 -9.50 6.37
N GLY A 72 3.72 -8.58 6.17
CA GLY A 72 3.57 -7.52 5.19
C GLY A 72 2.61 -6.40 5.58
N ILE A 73 2.27 -5.62 4.56
CA ILE A 73 1.39 -4.47 4.62
C ILE A 73 0.11 -4.79 3.84
N ARG A 74 -1.04 -4.37 4.37
CA ARG A 74 -2.34 -4.44 3.70
C ARG A 74 -3.00 -3.06 3.69
N ALA A 75 -3.07 -2.45 2.52
CA ALA A 75 -3.82 -1.22 2.27
C ALA A 75 -5.22 -1.53 1.73
N SER A 76 -6.24 -1.28 2.53
CA SER A 76 -7.64 -1.43 2.10
C SER A 76 -8.18 -0.09 1.59
N VAL A 77 -8.49 0.01 0.30
CA VAL A 77 -8.89 1.24 -0.41
C VAL A 77 -10.38 1.23 -0.78
N TYR A 78 -11.23 1.07 0.25
CA TYR A 78 -12.69 0.94 0.10
C TYR A 78 -13.35 2.10 -0.66
N ASN A 79 -14.55 1.85 -1.19
CA ASN A 79 -15.31 2.82 -1.98
C ASN A 79 -15.58 4.16 -1.28
N ALA A 80 -15.69 4.14 0.05
CA ALA A 80 -15.91 5.35 0.85
C ALA A 80 -14.64 6.18 1.08
N MET A 81 -13.46 5.68 0.72
CA MET A 81 -12.22 6.43 0.88
C MET A 81 -12.04 7.46 -0.25
N PRO A 82 -11.73 8.73 0.10
CA PRO A 82 -11.28 9.73 -0.85
C PRO A 82 -10.01 9.27 -1.59
N VAL A 83 -9.82 9.77 -2.82
CA VAL A 83 -8.60 9.48 -3.61
C VAL A 83 -7.38 10.13 -2.93
N GLU A 84 -7.59 11.28 -2.29
CA GLU A 84 -6.62 12.06 -1.55
C GLU A 84 -6.00 11.24 -0.42
N SER A 85 -6.78 10.42 0.29
CA SER A 85 -6.25 9.51 1.32
C SER A 85 -5.29 8.48 0.75
N VAL A 86 -5.52 8.03 -0.49
CA VAL A 86 -4.63 7.11 -1.19
C VAL A 86 -3.37 7.83 -1.68
N GLN A 87 -3.50 9.08 -2.12
CA GLN A 87 -2.35 9.92 -2.47
C GLN A 87 -1.46 10.18 -1.25
N THR A 88 -2.03 10.43 -0.07
CA THR A 88 -1.27 10.54 1.19
C THR A 88 -0.47 9.28 1.47
N LEU A 89 -1.08 8.10 1.31
CA LEU A 89 -0.38 6.82 1.48
C LEU A 89 0.78 6.68 0.48
N VAL A 90 0.55 7.01 -0.79
CA VAL A 90 1.59 6.93 -1.83
C VAL A 90 2.74 7.90 -1.57
N GLY A 91 2.43 9.13 -1.12
CA GLY A 91 3.45 10.10 -0.71
C GLY A 91 4.28 9.56 0.46
N PHE A 92 3.62 9.03 1.49
CA PHE A 92 4.29 8.36 2.59
C PHE A 92 5.17 7.19 2.15
N MET A 93 4.72 6.36 1.20
CA MET A 93 5.54 5.28 0.64
C MET A 93 6.81 5.81 -0.04
N ALA A 94 6.71 6.92 -0.78
CA ALA A 94 7.88 7.53 -1.41
C ALA A 94 8.87 8.06 -0.36
N ASP A 95 8.39 8.80 0.63
CA ASP A 95 9.21 9.37 1.71
C ASP A 95 9.86 8.27 2.56
N PHE A 96 9.08 7.26 2.93
CA PHE A 96 9.57 6.13 3.71
C PHE A 96 10.67 5.37 2.96
N ARG A 97 10.48 5.10 1.67
CA ARG A 97 11.54 4.46 0.85
C ARG A 97 12.78 5.34 0.80
N SER A 98 12.64 6.63 0.52
CA SER A 98 13.78 7.57 0.44
C SER A 98 14.62 7.59 1.72
N ALA A 99 13.97 7.49 2.89
CA ALA A 99 14.64 7.48 4.19
C ALA A 99 15.27 6.12 4.58
N ASN A 100 15.05 5.05 3.80
CA ASN A 100 15.40 3.67 4.17
C ASN A 100 16.06 2.84 3.07
N ALA A 101 16.19 3.37 1.86
CA ALA A 101 16.78 2.71 0.70
C ALA A 101 18.30 2.87 0.62
#